data_AF-A0A2I0SPK9-F1
#
_entry.id   AF-A0A2I0SPK9-F1
#
_cell.length_a   1.000
_cell.length_b   1.000
_cell.length_c   1.000
_cell.angle_alpha   90.00
_cell.angle_beta   90.00
_cell.angle_gamma   90.00
#
_symmetry.space_group_name_H-M   'P 1'
#
loop_
_entity.id
_entity.type
_entity.pdbx_description
1 polymer ?
#
loop_
_entity_poly.entity_id
_entity_poly.type
_entity_poly.pdbx_seq_one_letter_code
_entity_poly.pdbx_strand_id
1 'polypeptide(L)'
;MSKAILTNVRCFAVGVDLTSQSNKIELSSEVEDKDATNYGSGGWKEVLGGLGSAELSGEGQWEAGDTTKVDDASWSQLGGVGPWSVSANNGAAVGDLAYFMGALRSDYTLFDAVGEIAPWSGTAKSASPLVRGQFAHPPGTARTATGTGTGLNLGAVIAGKRLHAALHVLSASGTTPSITARVESAPDNTFAAPTTRLTFAAATAPGGQLLRTAGTAITDTWWRIAWTISGTTPSFLFVSSLGIQ
;
A
#
# COMPACT_ATOMS: atom_id res chain seq x y z
N MET A 1 6.23 6.92 -19.02
CA MET A 1 7.36 6.05 -18.67
C MET A 1 7.81 5.29 -19.91
N SER A 2 9.10 5.16 -20.16
CA SER A 2 9.63 4.26 -21.19
C SER A 2 9.50 2.80 -20.74
N LYS A 3 9.74 1.84 -21.64
CA LYS A 3 9.88 0.42 -21.28
C LYS A 3 10.96 0.26 -20.19
N ALA A 4 10.75 -0.65 -19.25
CA ALA A 4 11.66 -0.87 -18.12
C ALA A 4 11.86 -2.37 -17.84
N ILE A 5 13.05 -2.74 -17.39
CA ILE A 5 13.37 -4.07 -16.85
C ILE A 5 13.06 -4.03 -15.36
N LEU A 6 12.37 -5.04 -14.81
CA LEU A 6 12.07 -5.12 -13.39
C LEU A 6 13.28 -5.68 -12.63
N THR A 7 13.89 -4.88 -11.76
CA THR A 7 15.08 -5.26 -10.97
C THR A 7 14.98 -4.90 -9.49
N ASN A 8 14.04 -4.03 -9.10
CA ASN A 8 13.90 -3.55 -7.72
C ASN A 8 12.43 -3.25 -7.42
N VAL A 9 11.54 -4.18 -7.77
CA VAL A 9 10.11 -4.07 -7.49
C VAL A 9 9.92 -4.10 -5.98
N ARG A 10 9.61 -2.95 -5.41
CA ARG A 10 9.31 -2.81 -3.98
C ARG A 10 7.95 -3.42 -3.69
N CYS A 11 7.88 -4.27 -2.67
CA CYS A 11 6.66 -4.91 -2.21
C CYS A 11 6.58 -4.81 -0.69
N PHE A 12 5.59 -4.06 -0.18
CA PHE A 12 5.35 -3.87 1.24
C PHE A 12 4.04 -4.54 1.63
N ALA A 13 4.09 -5.41 2.64
CA ALA A 13 2.97 -6.18 3.14
C ALA A 13 2.77 -5.87 4.62
N VAL A 14 1.77 -5.04 4.95
CA VAL A 14 1.47 -4.61 6.32
C VAL A 14 2.73 -4.01 6.98
N GLY A 15 3.40 -4.73 7.89
CA GLY A 15 4.59 -4.28 8.59
C GLY A 15 5.93 -4.81 8.05
N VAL A 16 5.95 -5.44 6.87
CA VAL A 16 7.16 -6.10 6.34
C VAL A 16 7.47 -5.67 4.92
N ASP A 17 8.77 -5.52 4.63
CA ASP A 17 9.32 -5.30 3.30
C ASP A 17 9.72 -6.65 2.69
N LEU A 18 8.98 -7.09 1.67
CA LEU A 18 9.20 -8.36 0.97
C LEU A 18 10.11 -8.21 -0.26
N THR A 19 10.64 -7.02 -0.52
CA THR A 19 11.42 -6.71 -1.74
C THR A 19 12.58 -7.70 -1.92
N SER A 20 13.35 -7.97 -0.86
CA SER A 20 14.54 -8.83 -0.94
C SER A 20 14.23 -10.33 -0.98
N GLN A 21 13.01 -10.72 -0.61
CA GLN A 21 12.56 -12.11 -0.54
C GLN A 21 11.70 -12.49 -1.74
N SER A 22 11.39 -11.54 -2.63
CA SER A 22 10.54 -11.75 -3.80
C SER A 22 11.37 -11.70 -5.08
N ASN A 23 11.25 -12.72 -5.93
CA ASN A 23 11.82 -12.71 -7.29
C ASN A 23 10.74 -12.48 -8.36
N LYS A 24 9.46 -12.60 -8.00
CA LYS A 24 8.32 -12.32 -8.85
C LYS A 24 7.17 -11.75 -8.04
N ILE A 25 6.55 -10.70 -8.59
CA ILE A 25 5.34 -10.06 -8.08
C ILE A 25 4.42 -9.79 -9.27
N GLU A 26 3.18 -10.26 -9.20
CA GLU A 26 2.16 -9.95 -10.19
C GLU A 26 0.98 -9.26 -9.51
N LEU A 27 0.37 -8.34 -10.24
CA LEU A 27 -0.77 -7.58 -9.80
C LEU A 27 -1.79 -7.56 -10.93
N SER A 28 -2.98 -8.08 -10.66
CA SER A 28 -4.10 -8.10 -11.59
C SER A 28 -5.29 -7.35 -11.01
N SER A 29 -6.11 -6.78 -11.88
CA SER A 29 -7.42 -6.23 -11.52
C SER A 29 -8.39 -6.44 -12.65
N GLU A 30 -9.63 -6.75 -12.29
CA GLU A 30 -10.72 -7.07 -13.20
C GLU A 30 -12.02 -6.46 -12.69
N VAL A 31 -12.98 -6.29 -13.59
CA VAL A 31 -14.36 -5.92 -13.28
C VAL A 31 -15.24 -6.96 -13.93
N GLU A 32 -16.21 -7.49 -13.18
CA GLU A 32 -17.15 -8.46 -13.72
C GLU A 32 -17.98 -7.84 -14.86
N ASP A 33 -18.14 -8.57 -15.96
CA ASP A 33 -19.08 -8.18 -17.02
C ASP A 33 -20.47 -8.75 -16.73
N LYS A 34 -21.45 -7.88 -16.49
CA LYS A 34 -22.86 -8.27 -16.34
C LYS A 34 -23.62 -7.98 -17.62
N ASP A 35 -24.23 -9.01 -18.18
CA ASP A 35 -25.08 -8.87 -19.36
C ASP A 35 -26.37 -8.10 -19.02
N ALA A 36 -26.67 -7.08 -19.81
CA ALA A 36 -27.87 -6.25 -19.71
C ALA A 36 -28.68 -6.23 -21.03
N THR A 37 -28.39 -7.15 -21.95
CA THR A 37 -29.02 -7.25 -23.26
C THR A 37 -30.53 -7.43 -23.11
N ASN A 38 -31.29 -6.60 -23.81
CA ASN A 38 -32.75 -6.64 -23.82
C ASN A 38 -33.30 -6.72 -25.25
N TYR A 39 -34.62 -6.91 -25.40
CA TYR A 39 -35.26 -7.03 -26.72
C TYR A 39 -35.10 -5.78 -27.59
N GLY A 40 -34.79 -4.62 -26.99
CA GLY A 40 -34.50 -3.36 -27.69
C GLY A 40 -33.04 -3.21 -28.13
N SER A 41 -32.12 -4.09 -27.72
CA SER A 41 -30.69 -3.99 -28.03
C SER A 41 -30.32 -4.27 -29.49
N GLY A 42 -31.30 -4.52 -30.36
CA GLY A 42 -31.09 -4.57 -31.82
C GLY A 42 -30.11 -5.65 -32.29
N GLY A 43 -29.98 -6.75 -31.55
CA GLY A 43 -29.06 -7.86 -31.86
C GLY A 43 -27.64 -7.69 -31.32
N TRP A 44 -27.36 -6.60 -30.59
CA TRP A 44 -26.08 -6.38 -29.91
C TRP A 44 -26.14 -6.82 -28.45
N LYS A 45 -25.01 -7.32 -27.93
CA LYS A 45 -24.84 -7.58 -26.50
C LYS A 45 -24.51 -6.27 -25.78
N GLU A 46 -25.32 -5.91 -24.80
CA GLU A 46 -25.06 -4.77 -23.90
C GLU A 46 -24.54 -5.29 -22.56
N VAL A 47 -23.50 -4.67 -22.01
CA VAL A 47 -22.88 -5.06 -20.74
C VAL A 47 -22.77 -3.88 -19.79
N LEU A 48 -22.86 -4.19 -18.49
CA LEU A 48 -22.63 -3.28 -17.36
C LEU A 48 -21.51 -3.84 -16.49
N GLY A 49 -20.69 -2.95 -15.93
CA GLY A 49 -19.66 -3.33 -14.97
C GLY A 49 -20.25 -3.76 -13.63
N GLY A 50 -19.86 -4.94 -13.16
CA GLY A 50 -20.21 -5.49 -11.86
C GLY A 50 -19.17 -5.16 -10.79
N LEU A 51 -18.85 -6.13 -9.93
CA LEU A 51 -17.88 -5.95 -8.87
C LEU A 51 -16.46 -5.94 -9.44
N GLY A 52 -15.62 -5.06 -8.88
CA GLY A 52 -14.19 -5.05 -9.16
C GLY A 52 -13.43 -5.92 -8.16
N SER A 53 -12.46 -6.69 -8.65
CA SER A 53 -11.52 -7.47 -7.86
C SER A 53 -10.08 -7.13 -8.26
N ALA A 54 -9.16 -7.37 -7.34
CA ALA A 54 -7.73 -7.35 -7.62
C ALA A 54 -7.03 -8.44 -6.82
N GLU A 55 -5.96 -8.98 -7.40
CA GLU A 55 -5.13 -10.01 -6.78
C GLU A 55 -3.67 -9.62 -6.92
N LEU A 56 -2.93 -9.80 -5.83
CA LEU A 56 -1.48 -9.74 -5.81
C LEU A 56 -0.96 -11.14 -5.55
N SER A 57 -0.11 -11.65 -6.44
CA SER A 57 0.62 -12.89 -6.24
C SER A 57 2.11 -12.59 -6.08
N GLY A 58 2.76 -13.35 -5.21
CA GLY A 58 4.19 -13.22 -4.98
C GLY A 58 4.83 -14.57 -4.73
N GLU A 59 6.09 -14.68 -5.14
CA GLU A 59 6.95 -15.83 -4.87
C GLU A 59 8.40 -15.37 -4.71
N GLY A 60 9.20 -16.22 -4.07
CA GLY A 60 10.63 -16.01 -3.94
C GLY A 60 11.27 -16.93 -2.91
N GLN A 61 12.36 -16.47 -2.28
CA GLN A 61 13.17 -17.29 -1.39
C GLN A 61 12.66 -17.24 0.05
N TRP A 62 12.48 -18.41 0.65
CA TRP A 62 11.98 -18.57 1.99
C TRP A 62 13.07 -18.25 3.03
N GLU A 63 12.70 -17.47 4.03
CA GLU A 63 13.51 -17.15 5.21
C GLU A 63 12.59 -17.15 6.44
N ALA A 64 13.09 -17.61 7.59
CA ALA A 64 12.34 -17.70 8.84
C ALA A 64 13.23 -17.42 10.08
N GLY A 65 12.61 -17.40 11.26
CA GLY A 65 13.28 -17.32 12.56
C GLY A 65 13.39 -15.91 13.13
N ASP A 66 12.75 -14.93 12.49
CA ASP A 66 12.63 -13.56 12.97
C ASP A 66 11.38 -12.91 12.36
N THR A 67 10.67 -12.07 13.11
CA THR A 67 9.41 -11.42 12.68
C THR A 67 9.52 -10.55 11.42
N THR A 68 10.73 -10.18 11.01
CA THR A 68 11.02 -9.44 9.77
C THR A 68 11.24 -10.36 8.57
N LYS A 69 11.32 -11.68 8.79
CA LYS A 69 11.47 -12.69 7.74
C LYS A 69 10.13 -13.06 7.13
N VAL A 70 10.17 -13.50 5.87
CA VAL A 70 8.96 -13.71 5.06
C VAL A 70 8.04 -14.76 5.65
N ASP A 71 8.56 -15.81 6.29
CA ASP A 71 7.76 -16.86 6.90
C ASP A 71 6.95 -16.35 8.09
N ASP A 72 7.62 -15.88 9.15
CA ASP A 72 6.99 -15.37 10.37
C ASP A 72 5.98 -14.25 10.04
N ALA A 73 6.34 -13.37 9.10
CA ALA A 73 5.48 -12.28 8.63
C ALA A 73 4.26 -12.76 7.85
N SER A 74 4.45 -13.67 6.88
CA SER A 74 3.35 -14.16 6.05
C SER A 74 2.41 -15.06 6.84
N TRP A 75 2.96 -15.88 7.75
CA TRP A 75 2.21 -16.79 8.59
C TRP A 75 1.34 -16.04 9.59
N SER A 76 1.87 -15.00 10.23
CA SER A 76 1.10 -14.14 11.15
C SER A 76 0.00 -13.34 10.44
N GLN A 77 0.15 -13.07 9.15
CA GLN A 77 -0.83 -12.35 8.33
C GLN A 77 -1.89 -13.27 7.71
N LEU A 78 -1.73 -14.59 7.74
CA LEU A 78 -2.64 -15.53 7.08
C LEU A 78 -4.07 -15.38 7.62
N GLY A 79 -5.04 -15.18 6.73
CA GLY A 79 -6.43 -14.87 7.09
C GLY A 79 -6.67 -13.43 7.59
N GLY A 80 -5.62 -12.61 7.66
CA GLY A 80 -5.66 -11.20 8.03
C GLY A 80 -5.79 -10.27 6.83
N VAL A 81 -6.41 -9.11 7.06
CA VAL A 81 -6.52 -8.03 6.06
C VAL A 81 -5.63 -6.87 6.46
N GLY A 82 -4.82 -6.37 5.52
CA GLY A 82 -3.97 -5.21 5.75
C GLY A 82 -3.57 -4.50 4.45
N PRO A 83 -2.84 -3.39 4.53
CA PRO A 83 -2.38 -2.69 3.33
C PRO A 83 -1.27 -3.48 2.62
N TRP A 84 -1.29 -3.42 1.30
CA TRP A 84 -0.26 -3.89 0.39
C TRP A 84 0.10 -2.75 -0.57
N SER A 85 1.39 -2.49 -0.76
CA SER A 85 1.90 -1.47 -1.70
C SER A 85 3.01 -2.06 -2.57
N VAL A 86 2.91 -1.90 -3.88
CA VAL A 86 3.88 -2.39 -4.86
C VAL A 86 4.34 -1.25 -5.78
N SER A 87 5.64 -1.16 -6.04
CA SER A 87 6.18 -0.24 -7.03
C SER A 87 6.14 -0.83 -8.43
N ALA A 88 5.95 -0.01 -9.45
CA ALA A 88 6.12 -0.42 -10.84
C ALA A 88 7.39 0.12 -11.51
N ASN A 89 8.23 0.84 -10.76
CA ASN A 89 9.35 1.63 -11.29
C ASN A 89 10.69 1.35 -10.63
N ASN A 90 10.91 0.14 -10.10
CA ASN A 90 12.18 -0.25 -9.46
C ASN A 90 12.58 0.66 -8.27
N GLY A 91 11.61 1.23 -7.56
CA GLY A 91 11.87 2.26 -6.57
C GLY A 91 10.65 2.56 -5.69
N ALA A 92 10.88 3.23 -4.57
CA ALA A 92 9.82 3.74 -3.71
C ALA A 92 10.20 5.13 -3.18
N ALA A 93 10.83 5.95 -4.02
CA ALA A 93 11.12 7.34 -3.71
C ALA A 93 9.81 8.15 -3.68
N VAL A 94 9.84 9.33 -3.07
CA VAL A 94 8.63 10.18 -3.01
C VAL A 94 8.22 10.59 -4.43
N GLY A 95 6.95 10.38 -4.78
CA GLY A 95 6.40 10.64 -6.11
C GLY A 95 6.49 9.47 -7.07
N ASP A 96 7.19 8.40 -6.71
CA ASP A 96 7.26 7.17 -7.50
C ASP A 96 5.89 6.49 -7.59
N LEU A 97 5.63 5.82 -8.71
CA LEU A 97 4.35 5.14 -8.96
C LEU A 97 4.16 3.97 -7.99
N ALA A 98 3.05 4.01 -7.25
CA ALA A 98 2.63 2.98 -6.33
C ALA A 98 1.28 2.40 -6.76
N TYR A 99 1.16 1.08 -6.72
CA TYR A 99 -0.12 0.39 -6.73
C TYR A 99 -0.37 -0.17 -5.35
N PHE A 100 -1.53 0.10 -4.76
CA PHE A 100 -1.81 -0.33 -3.40
C PHE A 100 -3.28 -0.63 -3.15
N MET A 101 -3.53 -1.54 -2.22
CA MET A 101 -4.86 -1.95 -1.79
C MET A 101 -4.82 -2.50 -0.37
N GLY A 102 -5.98 -2.55 0.28
CA GLY A 102 -6.20 -3.45 1.39
C GLY A 102 -6.46 -4.83 0.82
N ALA A 103 -5.74 -5.85 1.29
CA ALA A 103 -5.89 -7.21 0.81
C ALA A 103 -5.82 -8.23 1.95
N LEU A 104 -6.58 -9.31 1.77
CA LEU A 104 -6.60 -10.50 2.60
C LEU A 104 -5.49 -11.44 2.14
N ARG A 105 -4.55 -11.79 3.03
CA ARG A 105 -3.60 -12.89 2.75
C ARG A 105 -4.38 -14.20 2.79
N SER A 106 -4.65 -14.74 1.60
CA SER A 106 -5.62 -15.85 1.44
C SER A 106 -4.94 -17.21 1.55
N ASP A 107 -3.68 -17.28 1.16
CA ASP A 107 -2.90 -18.51 1.14
C ASP A 107 -1.40 -18.21 1.33
N TYR A 108 -0.68 -19.27 1.70
CA TYR A 108 0.77 -19.27 1.79
C TYR A 108 1.28 -20.71 1.64
N THR A 109 2.17 -20.92 0.67
CA THR A 109 2.74 -22.23 0.34
C THR A 109 4.25 -22.21 0.58
N LEU A 110 4.76 -23.31 1.13
CA LEU A 110 6.13 -23.45 1.60
C LEU A 110 6.82 -24.66 1.00
N PHE A 111 8.11 -24.51 0.76
CA PHE A 111 9.04 -25.57 0.35
C PHE A 111 8.79 -26.14 -1.05
N ASP A 112 9.74 -26.93 -1.51
CA ASP A 112 9.72 -27.62 -2.80
C ASP A 112 10.63 -28.87 -2.72
N ALA A 113 11.06 -29.38 -3.86
CA ALA A 113 11.89 -30.57 -3.99
C ALA A 113 13.25 -30.49 -3.26
N VAL A 114 13.77 -31.67 -2.93
CA VAL A 114 15.11 -31.83 -2.33
C VAL A 114 16.18 -31.32 -3.29
N GLY A 115 17.06 -30.45 -2.80
CA GLY A 115 18.17 -29.87 -3.56
C GLY A 115 17.91 -28.46 -4.10
N GLU A 116 16.66 -27.97 -4.01
CA GLU A 116 16.29 -26.62 -4.40
C GLU A 116 16.46 -25.59 -3.27
N ILE A 117 16.58 -24.32 -3.63
CA ILE A 117 16.44 -23.22 -2.66
C ILE A 117 14.98 -23.20 -2.22
N ALA A 118 14.72 -23.31 -0.92
CA ALA A 118 13.37 -23.32 -0.37
C ALA A 118 12.58 -22.09 -0.86
N PRO A 119 11.48 -22.29 -1.62
CA PRO A 119 10.65 -21.19 -2.07
C PRO A 119 9.51 -20.91 -1.09
N TRP A 120 8.94 -19.72 -1.24
CA TRP A 120 7.60 -19.42 -0.78
C TRP A 120 6.75 -18.91 -1.95
N SER A 121 5.44 -19.13 -1.88
CA SER A 121 4.48 -18.46 -2.75
C SER A 121 3.20 -18.12 -1.99
N GLY A 122 2.45 -17.13 -2.46
CA GLY A 122 1.14 -16.84 -1.89
C GLY A 122 0.39 -15.72 -2.59
N THR A 123 -0.91 -15.64 -2.33
CA THR A 123 -1.77 -14.56 -2.86
C THR A 123 -2.37 -13.67 -1.77
N ALA A 124 -2.59 -12.41 -2.15
CA ALA A 124 -3.36 -11.44 -1.40
C ALA A 124 -4.51 -10.91 -2.26
N LYS A 125 -5.75 -11.09 -1.79
CA LYS A 125 -6.97 -10.76 -2.53
C LYS A 125 -7.59 -9.47 -2.02
N SER A 126 -8.07 -8.63 -2.94
CA SER A 126 -8.58 -7.29 -2.63
C SER A 126 -9.71 -7.30 -1.60
N ALA A 127 -9.52 -6.57 -0.51
CA ALA A 127 -10.57 -6.14 0.43
C ALA A 127 -10.95 -4.67 0.23
N SER A 128 -10.20 -3.95 -0.61
CA SER A 128 -10.50 -2.60 -1.08
C SER A 128 -10.18 -2.48 -2.58
N PRO A 129 -10.66 -1.42 -3.25
CA PRO A 129 -10.24 -1.13 -4.62
C PRO A 129 -8.71 -1.05 -4.77
N LEU A 130 -8.20 -1.46 -5.93
CA LEU A 130 -6.80 -1.28 -6.29
C LEU A 130 -6.55 0.16 -6.73
N VAL A 131 -5.77 0.88 -5.92
CA VAL A 131 -5.48 2.29 -6.11
C VAL A 131 -4.17 2.44 -6.86
N ARG A 132 -4.19 3.23 -7.93
CA ARG A 132 -2.99 3.75 -8.59
C ARG A 132 -2.66 5.12 -7.99
N GLY A 133 -1.50 5.24 -7.36
CA GLY A 133 -1.08 6.46 -6.69
C GLY A 133 0.44 6.62 -6.68
N GLN A 134 0.95 7.28 -5.64
CA GLN A 134 2.38 7.57 -5.49
C GLN A 134 2.86 7.27 -4.07
N PHE A 135 4.13 6.90 -3.92
CA PHE A 135 4.77 6.84 -2.62
C PHE A 135 4.92 8.26 -2.03
N ALA A 136 4.45 8.46 -0.81
CA ALA A 136 4.53 9.72 -0.07
C ALA A 136 5.64 9.73 0.99
N HIS A 137 6.15 8.57 1.37
CA HIS A 137 7.31 8.43 2.27
C HIS A 137 8.10 7.16 1.93
N PRO A 138 9.43 7.23 1.77
CA PRO A 138 10.26 6.10 1.37
C PRO A 138 10.68 5.22 2.56
N PRO A 139 11.01 3.93 2.34
CA PRO A 139 11.40 2.98 3.40
C PRO A 139 12.78 3.23 4.03
N GLY A 140 13.67 3.99 3.38
CA GLY A 140 15.11 3.92 3.63
C GLY A 140 15.69 4.87 4.69
N THR A 141 14.87 5.58 5.46
CA THR A 141 15.38 6.51 6.49
C THR A 141 14.50 6.46 7.73
N ALA A 142 15.10 6.03 8.85
CA ALA A 142 14.41 5.99 10.12
C ALA A 142 14.08 7.40 10.62
N ARG A 143 12.87 7.58 11.13
CA ARG A 143 12.43 8.82 11.76
C ARG A 143 12.50 8.68 13.26
N THR A 144 13.15 9.64 13.90
CA THR A 144 13.34 9.70 15.35
C THR A 144 12.65 10.90 16.00
N ALA A 145 12.03 11.77 15.19
CA ALA A 145 11.34 12.97 15.62
C ALA A 145 10.10 13.24 14.77
N THR A 146 9.16 13.99 15.36
CA THR A 146 7.97 14.55 14.71
C THR A 146 8.37 15.38 13.47
N GLY A 147 7.59 15.26 12.40
CA GLY A 147 7.93 15.91 11.15
C GLY A 147 6.84 15.81 10.08
N THR A 148 7.18 16.32 8.90
CA THR A 148 6.33 16.34 7.72
C THR A 148 7.09 15.81 6.51
N GLY A 149 6.40 15.11 5.63
CA GLY A 149 6.92 14.66 4.34
C GLY A 149 6.80 15.72 3.25
N THR A 150 7.26 15.35 2.06
CA THR A 150 7.19 16.20 0.86
C THR A 150 5.77 16.22 0.30
N GLY A 151 5.35 17.38 -0.21
CA GLY A 151 4.09 17.53 -0.92
C GLY A 151 4.06 16.81 -2.26
N LEU A 152 2.94 16.18 -2.56
CA LEU A 152 2.61 15.52 -3.81
C LEU A 152 1.39 16.17 -4.45
N ASN A 153 1.47 16.52 -5.73
CA ASN A 153 0.31 16.95 -6.48
C ASN A 153 -0.43 15.73 -7.04
N LEU A 154 -1.44 15.27 -6.32
CA LEU A 154 -2.31 14.17 -6.74
C LEU A 154 -3.60 14.67 -7.42
N GLY A 155 -3.84 15.98 -7.35
CA GLY A 155 -5.06 16.60 -7.80
C GLY A 155 -6.17 16.63 -6.74
N ALA A 156 -7.27 17.27 -7.11
CA ALA A 156 -8.47 17.40 -6.27
C ALA A 156 -9.26 16.08 -6.24
N VAL A 157 -9.92 15.81 -5.12
CA VAL A 157 -10.86 14.69 -5.00
C VAL A 157 -12.23 15.15 -5.48
N ILE A 158 -12.70 14.58 -6.58
CA ILE A 158 -14.05 14.87 -7.10
C ILE A 158 -15.10 14.13 -6.26
N ALA A 159 -16.34 14.64 -6.21
CA ALA A 159 -17.44 13.95 -5.54
C ALA A 159 -17.59 12.50 -6.03
N GLY A 160 -17.76 11.56 -5.10
CA GLY A 160 -17.84 10.12 -5.40
C GLY A 160 -16.47 9.42 -5.50
N LYS A 161 -15.38 10.18 -5.53
CA LYS A 161 -14.00 9.68 -5.44
C LYS A 161 -13.46 9.81 -4.03
N ARG A 162 -12.46 9.00 -3.69
CA ARG A 162 -11.84 8.98 -2.36
C ARG A 162 -10.34 9.09 -2.49
N LEU A 163 -9.73 9.81 -1.55
CA LEU A 163 -8.31 9.67 -1.31
C LEU A 163 -8.11 8.42 -0.46
N HIS A 164 -7.26 7.52 -0.90
CA HIS A 164 -6.81 6.34 -0.18
C HIS A 164 -5.36 6.54 0.28
N ALA A 165 -5.06 6.06 1.49
CA ALA A 165 -3.75 6.17 2.09
C ALA A 165 -3.35 4.85 2.76
N ALA A 166 -2.22 4.29 2.37
CA ALA A 166 -1.60 3.12 2.99
C ALA A 166 -0.41 3.56 3.85
N LEU A 167 -0.29 2.98 5.05
CA LEU A 167 0.86 3.12 5.92
C LEU A 167 1.40 1.73 6.27
N HIS A 168 2.70 1.56 6.12
CA HIS A 168 3.45 0.37 6.51
C HIS A 168 4.53 0.79 7.49
N VAL A 169 4.41 0.41 8.76
CA VAL A 169 5.46 0.59 9.77
C VAL A 169 6.32 -0.67 9.77
N LEU A 170 7.56 -0.54 9.30
CA LEU A 170 8.49 -1.64 9.09
C LEU A 170 9.34 -1.95 10.33
N SER A 171 9.54 -0.94 11.19
CA SER A 171 10.23 -1.12 12.45
C SER A 171 9.78 -0.08 13.48
N ALA A 172 9.88 -0.46 14.74
CA ALA A 172 9.70 0.43 15.89
C ALA A 172 10.73 0.05 16.96
N SER A 173 11.49 1.01 17.47
CA SER A 173 12.42 0.80 18.58
C SER A 173 12.49 2.02 19.49
N GLY A 174 13.04 1.82 20.70
CA GLY A 174 13.05 2.80 21.79
C GLY A 174 12.23 2.33 23.00
N THR A 175 12.13 3.16 24.03
CA THR A 175 11.27 2.90 25.18
C THR A 175 9.91 3.54 24.96
N THR A 176 8.85 2.74 25.02
CA THR A 176 7.45 3.14 24.70
C THR A 176 7.35 3.96 23.41
N PRO A 177 7.92 3.49 22.28
CA PRO A 177 7.90 4.25 21.04
C PRO A 177 6.46 4.30 20.49
N SER A 178 6.05 5.46 19.99
CA SER A 178 4.76 5.60 19.30
C SER A 178 4.90 6.56 18.12
N ILE A 179 4.33 6.18 16.98
CA ILE A 179 4.18 7.03 15.80
C ILE A 179 2.71 7.16 15.42
N THR A 180 2.24 8.39 15.25
CA THR A 180 0.92 8.69 14.67
C THR A 180 1.11 9.45 13.38
N ALA A 181 0.89 8.79 12.25
CA ALA A 181 0.90 9.42 10.94
C ALA A 181 -0.47 10.03 10.61
N ARG A 182 -0.47 11.06 9.78
CA ARG A 182 -1.66 11.72 9.27
C ARG A 182 -1.48 12.15 7.83
N VAL A 183 -2.57 12.22 7.10
CA VAL A 183 -2.63 12.75 5.74
C VAL A 183 -3.10 14.19 5.80
N GLU A 184 -2.29 15.10 5.28
CA GLU A 184 -2.60 16.52 5.18
C GLU A 184 -2.82 16.90 3.72
N SER A 185 -3.77 17.81 3.48
CA SER A 185 -4.02 18.42 2.18
C SER A 185 -3.87 19.94 2.21
N ALA A 186 -3.53 20.52 1.07
CA ALA A 186 -3.39 21.96 0.88
C ALA A 186 -3.73 22.39 -0.56
N PRO A 187 -4.11 23.66 -0.79
CA PRO A 187 -4.32 24.17 -2.14
C PRO A 187 -3.03 24.26 -2.97
N ASP A 188 -1.87 24.39 -2.31
CA ASP A 188 -0.56 24.52 -2.94
C ASP A 188 0.54 23.72 -2.18
N ASN A 189 1.75 23.66 -2.76
CA ASN A 189 2.88 22.93 -2.20
C ASN A 189 3.54 23.60 -0.98
N THR A 190 3.06 24.77 -0.53
CA THR A 190 3.64 25.45 0.63
C THR A 190 3.13 24.88 1.95
N PHE A 191 1.92 24.30 1.93
CA PHE A 191 1.23 23.80 3.13
C PHE A 191 1.22 24.85 4.26
N ALA A 192 0.95 26.11 3.92
CA ALA A 192 0.88 27.21 4.90
C ALA A 192 -0.23 27.01 5.95
N ALA A 193 -1.38 26.45 5.53
CA ALA A 193 -2.51 26.10 6.40
C ALA A 193 -3.05 24.71 6.02
N PRO A 194 -2.33 23.62 6.38
CA PRO A 194 -2.68 22.28 5.95
C PRO A 194 -3.92 21.78 6.70
N THR A 195 -4.82 21.10 5.99
CA THR A 195 -5.98 20.43 6.60
C THR A 195 -5.66 18.96 6.81
N THR A 196 -5.79 18.46 8.04
CA THR A 196 -5.70 17.02 8.30
C THR A 196 -6.95 16.32 7.78
N ARG A 197 -6.79 15.35 6.87
CA ARG A 197 -7.88 14.62 6.23
C ARG A 197 -8.06 13.21 6.79
N LEU A 198 -6.98 12.55 7.16
CA LEU A 198 -6.98 11.21 7.75
C LEU A 198 -5.92 11.14 8.86
N THR A 199 -6.19 10.38 9.91
CA THR A 199 -5.23 10.09 10.99
C THR A 199 -5.17 8.59 11.18
N PHE A 200 -3.97 8.02 11.07
CA PHE A 200 -3.73 6.60 11.32
C PHE A 200 -3.77 6.31 12.82
N ALA A 201 -4.07 5.07 13.17
CA ALA A 201 -3.92 4.60 14.55
C ALA A 201 -2.45 4.72 14.97
N ALA A 202 -2.20 5.01 16.25
CA ALA A 202 -0.86 5.09 16.78
C ALA A 202 -0.19 3.70 16.72
N ALA A 203 0.97 3.61 16.06
CA ALA A 203 1.73 2.38 15.95
C ALA A 203 2.88 2.37 16.96
N THR A 204 2.98 1.28 17.71
CA THR A 204 4.05 1.03 18.70
C THR A 204 4.94 -0.16 18.32
N ALA A 205 4.62 -0.82 17.22
CA ALA A 205 5.27 -2.02 16.69
C ALA A 205 5.14 -2.02 15.15
N PRO A 206 5.87 -2.90 14.43
CA PRO A 206 5.63 -3.13 13.01
C PRO A 206 4.16 -3.49 12.74
N GLY A 207 3.63 -2.99 11.62
CA GLY A 207 2.23 -3.18 11.26
C GLY A 207 1.83 -2.28 10.09
N GLY A 208 0.54 -2.24 9.77
CA GLY A 208 0.08 -1.40 8.68
C GLY A 208 -1.42 -1.13 8.74
N GLN A 209 -1.82 -0.02 8.14
CA GLN A 209 -3.21 0.37 8.04
C GLN A 209 -3.50 1.03 6.68
N LEU A 210 -4.68 0.76 6.14
CA LEU A 210 -5.25 1.48 5.01
C LEU A 210 -6.42 2.35 5.50
N LEU A 211 -6.44 3.61 5.10
CA LEU A 211 -7.54 4.54 5.34
C LEU A 211 -8.02 5.18 4.04
N ARG A 212 -9.24 5.71 4.05
CA ARG A 212 -9.81 6.46 2.94
C ARG A 212 -10.75 7.57 3.40
N THR A 213 -10.88 8.64 2.62
CA THR A 213 -11.83 9.72 2.90
C THR A 213 -13.28 9.31 2.63
N ALA A 214 -14.25 10.09 3.11
CA ALA A 214 -15.67 9.75 3.06
C ALA A 214 -16.28 9.71 1.63
N GLY A 215 -15.64 10.35 0.65
CA GLY A 215 -16.15 10.47 -0.73
C GLY A 215 -16.71 11.85 -1.08
N THR A 216 -16.60 12.81 -0.16
CA THR A 216 -16.93 14.22 -0.39
C THR A 216 -15.84 14.88 -1.23
N ALA A 217 -16.24 15.85 -2.07
CA ALA A 217 -15.28 16.60 -2.86
C ALA A 217 -14.28 17.37 -1.98
N ILE A 218 -13.02 17.39 -2.37
CA ILE A 218 -11.93 18.13 -1.74
C ILE A 218 -11.19 18.89 -2.84
N THR A 219 -11.15 20.21 -2.73
CA THR A 219 -10.54 21.12 -3.74
C THR A 219 -9.03 21.18 -3.65
N ASP A 220 -8.45 20.80 -2.52
CA ASP A 220 -6.99 20.75 -2.32
C ASP A 220 -6.35 19.79 -3.32
N THR A 221 -5.26 20.23 -3.95
CA THR A 221 -4.56 19.44 -4.98
C THR A 221 -3.26 18.82 -4.48
N TRP A 222 -2.72 19.37 -3.39
CA TRP A 222 -1.47 18.93 -2.78
C TRP A 222 -1.72 18.12 -1.53
N TRP A 223 -0.99 17.02 -1.39
CA TRP A 223 -1.14 16.02 -0.35
C TRP A 223 0.22 15.66 0.23
N ARG A 224 0.31 15.45 1.55
CA ARG A 224 1.52 14.93 2.19
C ARG A 224 1.19 14.04 3.37
N ILE A 225 2.15 13.23 3.76
CA ILE A 225 2.13 12.57 5.07
C ILE A 225 2.85 13.46 6.08
N ALA A 226 2.29 13.56 7.27
CA ALA A 226 2.94 14.13 8.44
C ALA A 226 2.86 13.14 9.61
N TRP A 227 3.75 13.24 10.58
CA TRP A 227 3.81 12.28 11.68
C TRP A 227 4.22 12.93 12.98
N THR A 228 3.69 12.39 14.07
CA THR A 228 4.10 12.72 15.43
C THR A 228 4.76 11.49 16.03
N ILE A 229 5.95 11.65 16.60
CA ILE A 229 6.72 10.59 17.26
C ILE A 229 6.87 10.93 18.75
N SER A 230 6.69 9.94 19.61
CA SER A 230 6.92 10.03 21.06
C SER A 230 7.63 8.79 21.59
N GLY A 231 8.14 8.89 22.83
CA GLY A 231 8.89 7.84 23.52
C GLY A 231 10.31 8.29 23.85
N THR A 232 11.12 7.41 24.45
CA THR A 232 12.54 7.67 24.71
C THR A 232 13.37 6.98 23.62
N THR A 233 14.24 7.76 22.96
CA THR A 233 15.03 7.34 21.80
C THR A 233 14.21 6.56 20.74
N PRO A 234 13.04 7.08 20.31
CA PRO A 234 12.21 6.37 19.36
C PRO A 234 12.86 6.35 17.97
N SER A 235 12.68 5.25 17.24
CA SER A 235 13.11 5.13 15.85
C SER A 235 12.13 4.28 15.07
N PHE A 236 11.67 4.80 13.93
CA PHE A 236 10.66 4.16 13.08
C PHE A 236 11.08 4.16 11.62
N LEU A 237 11.09 2.98 10.99
CA LEU A 237 11.06 2.87 9.54
C LEU A 237 9.61 2.71 9.10
N PHE A 238 9.15 3.53 8.16
CA PHE A 238 7.81 3.39 7.59
C PHE A 238 7.74 3.85 6.14
N VAL A 239 6.76 3.31 5.43
CA VAL A 239 6.42 3.65 4.05
C VAL A 239 4.98 4.10 4.00
N SER A 240 4.69 5.06 3.13
CA SER A 240 3.31 5.45 2.90
C SER A 240 3.04 5.68 1.43
N SER A 241 1.83 5.34 1.00
CA SER A 241 1.35 5.51 -0.38
C SER A 241 0.04 6.30 -0.36
N LEU A 242 -0.13 7.23 -1.30
CA LEU A 242 -1.32 8.07 -1.45
C LEU A 242 -1.85 7.99 -2.88
N GLY A 243 -3.16 7.98 -3.05
CA GLY A 243 -3.80 7.94 -4.37
C GLY A 243 -5.28 8.27 -4.30
N ILE A 244 -5.87 8.62 -5.44
CA ILE A 244 -7.29 8.97 -5.57
C ILE A 244 -7.95 7.94 -6.48
N GLN A 245 -9.10 7.39 -6.04
CA GLN A 245 -9.87 6.39 -6.80
C GLN A 245 -11.38 6.60 -6.72
#